data_AF-A0AA95MZ99-F1
#
_entry.id   AF-A0AA95MZ99-F1
#
_cell.length_a   1.000
_cell.length_b   1.000
_cell.length_c   1.000
_cell.angle_alpha   90.00
_cell.angle_beta   90.00
_cell.angle_gamma   90.00
#
_symmetry.space_group_name_H-M   'P 1'
#
loop_
_entity.id
_entity.type
_entity.pdbx_description
1 polymer ?
#
loop_
_entity_poly.entity_id
_entity_poly.type
_entity_poly.pdbx_seq_one_letter_code
_entity_poly.pdbx_strand_id
1 'polypeptide(L)'
;MKFLRLIGAFCGIGSLIFCSYMLLFNPYTHSSVEPDVFTSFTVMYLIPISLATYASISLKPKLLIICSIWALPLSLYCLATPGLFKYIVIGPVLLFIVGVKILKNKRIS
;
A
#
# COMPACT_ATOMS: atom_id res chain seq x y z
N MET A 1 -4.42 15.34 -14.04
CA MET A 1 -5.02 14.62 -12.89
C MET A 1 -5.40 13.17 -13.21
N LYS A 2 -6.09 12.89 -14.34
CA LYS A 2 -6.55 11.53 -14.73
C LYS A 2 -5.42 10.47 -14.74
N PHE A 3 -4.24 10.82 -15.25
CA PHE A 3 -3.08 9.92 -15.30
C PHE A 3 -2.56 9.52 -13.91
N LEU A 4 -2.37 10.49 -13.00
CA LEU A 4 -1.94 10.22 -11.61
C LEU A 4 -2.95 9.34 -10.85
N ARG A 5 -4.24 9.57 -11.10
CA ARG A 5 -5.31 8.73 -10.54
C ARG A 5 -5.18 7.27 -10.99
N LEU A 6 -4.92 7.04 -12.28
CA LEU A 6 -4.76 5.70 -12.86
C LEU A 6 -3.52 5.00 -12.26
N ILE A 7 -2.39 5.70 -12.18
CA ILE A 7 -1.16 5.17 -11.55
C ILE A 7 -1.45 4.77 -10.09
N GLY A 8 -2.05 5.65 -9.30
CA GLY A 8 -2.33 5.35 -7.90
C GLY A 8 -3.33 4.21 -7.74
N ALA A 9 -4.34 4.11 -8.60
CA ALA A 9 -5.27 2.98 -8.58
C ALA A 9 -4.57 1.66 -8.92
N PHE A 10 -3.74 1.64 -9.97
CA PHE A 10 -2.98 0.45 -10.38
C PHE A 10 -2.00 0.01 -9.28
N CYS A 11 -1.26 0.95 -8.70
CA CYS A 11 -0.33 0.67 -7.60
C CYS A 11 -1.07 0.12 -6.37
N GLY A 12 -2.19 0.73 -6.00
CA GLY A 12 -2.99 0.32 -4.85
C GLY A 12 -3.58 -1.08 -5.03
N ILE A 13 -4.25 -1.34 -6.15
CA ILE A 13 -4.83 -2.66 -6.46
C ILE A 13 -3.74 -3.73 -6.55
N GLY A 14 -2.64 -3.46 -7.24
CA GLY A 14 -1.52 -4.38 -7.34
C GLY A 14 -0.92 -4.72 -5.97
N SER A 15 -0.82 -3.73 -5.08
CA SER A 15 -0.34 -3.92 -3.71
C SER A 15 -1.27 -4.77 -2.86
N LEU A 16 -2.59 -4.60 -3.01
CA LEU A 16 -3.59 -5.42 -2.32
C LEU A 16 -3.52 -6.87 -2.79
N ILE A 17 -3.50 -7.09 -4.12
CA ILE A 17 -3.42 -8.44 -4.70
C ILE A 17 -2.13 -9.12 -4.23
N PHE A 18 -0.99 -8.43 -4.32
CA PHE A 18 0.30 -8.98 -3.92
C PHE A 18 0.34 -9.36 -2.43
N CYS A 19 -0.12 -8.46 -1.55
CA CYS A 19 -0.14 -8.74 -0.12
C CYS A 19 -1.09 -9.89 0.24
N SER A 20 -2.30 -9.91 -0.32
CA SER A 20 -3.26 -10.99 -0.09
C SER A 20 -2.72 -12.32 -0.59
N TYR A 21 -2.07 -12.34 -1.76
CA TYR A 21 -1.44 -13.54 -2.29
C TYR A 21 -0.32 -14.04 -1.37
N MET A 22 0.55 -13.15 -0.88
CA MET A 22 1.62 -13.52 0.07
C MET A 22 1.10 -14.06 1.40
N LEU A 23 -0.04 -13.55 1.90
CA LEU A 23 -0.65 -14.04 3.14
C LEU A 23 -1.32 -15.41 2.98
N LEU A 24 -1.95 -15.67 1.83
CA LEU A 24 -2.66 -16.93 1.56
C LEU A 24 -1.74 -18.04 1.05
N PHE A 25 -0.72 -17.68 0.27
CA PHE A 25 0.20 -18.58 -0.40
C PHE A 25 1.64 -18.23 -0.07
N ASN A 26 1.96 -18.14 1.22
CA ASN A 26 3.31 -17.82 1.68
C ASN A 26 4.29 -18.92 1.21
N PRO A 27 5.25 -18.63 0.29
CA PRO A 27 6.15 -19.64 -0.23
C PRO A 27 7.21 -20.09 0.79
N TYR A 28 7.32 -19.39 1.92
CA TYR A 28 8.31 -19.64 2.97
C TYR A 28 7.79 -20.54 4.08
N THR A 29 6.46 -20.74 4.17
CA THR A 29 5.84 -21.52 5.22
C THR A 29 4.85 -22.50 4.61
N HIS A 30 4.93 -23.78 5.00
CA HIS A 30 3.96 -24.80 4.58
C HIS A 30 2.71 -24.85 5.47
N SER A 31 2.57 -23.90 6.39
CA SER A 31 1.45 -23.76 7.33
C SER A 31 0.58 -22.56 6.97
N SER A 32 -0.67 -22.59 7.44
CA SER A 32 -1.57 -21.44 7.39
C SER A 32 -0.95 -20.23 8.11
N VAL A 33 -1.27 -19.03 7.63
CA VAL A 33 -0.85 -17.78 8.28
C VAL A 33 -1.38 -17.73 9.72
N GLU A 34 -0.50 -17.35 10.65
CA GLU A 34 -0.89 -17.18 12.04
C GLU A 34 -1.88 -16.00 12.18
N PRO A 35 -2.89 -16.11 13.07
CA PRO A 35 -3.90 -15.06 13.26
C PRO A 35 -3.32 -13.67 13.56
N ASP A 36 -2.24 -13.61 14.34
CA ASP A 36 -1.60 -12.34 14.72
C ASP A 36 -0.89 -11.68 13.55
N VAL A 37 -0.26 -12.49 12.69
CA VAL A 37 0.35 -12.02 11.43
C VAL A 37 -0.74 -11.50 10.51
N PHE A 38 -1.81 -12.26 10.30
CA PHE A 38 -2.93 -11.85 9.46
C PHE A 38 -3.55 -10.53 9.94
N THR A 39 -3.76 -10.40 11.26
CA THR A 39 -4.30 -9.18 11.89
C THR A 39 -3.37 -8.00 11.67
N SER A 40 -2.06 -8.19 11.89
CA SER A 40 -1.04 -7.15 11.71
C SER A 40 -1.01 -6.64 10.27
N PHE A 41 -0.98 -7.54 9.28
CA PHE A 41 -1.01 -7.15 7.86
C PHE A 41 -2.33 -6.53 7.44
N THR A 42 -3.45 -6.97 8.03
CA THR A 42 -4.75 -6.37 7.75
C THR A 42 -4.80 -4.93 8.22
N VAL A 43 -4.47 -4.67 9.48
CA VAL A 43 -4.55 -3.34 10.11
C VAL A 43 -3.47 -2.39 9.58
N MET A 44 -2.24 -2.88 9.43
CA MET A 44 -1.09 -2.04 9.12
C MET A 44 -0.77 -1.99 7.63
N TYR A 45 -1.44 -2.75 6.76
CA TYR A 45 -1.21 -2.70 5.32
C TYR A 45 -2.48 -2.75 4.48
N LEU A 46 -3.30 -3.81 4.57
CA LEU A 46 -4.47 -3.97 3.68
C LEU A 46 -5.50 -2.85 3.85
N ILE A 47 -5.84 -2.47 5.09
CA ILE A 47 -6.74 -1.35 5.38
C ILE A 47 -6.16 -0.03 4.85
N PRO A 48 -4.95 0.42 5.25
CA PRO A 48 -4.41 1.68 4.77
C PRO A 48 -4.22 1.70 3.24
N ILE A 49 -3.79 0.61 2.60
CA ILE A 49 -3.66 0.56 1.14
C ILE A 49 -5.03 0.61 0.44
N SER A 50 -6.07 0.00 1.01
CA SER A 50 -7.43 0.11 0.48
C SER A 50 -7.92 1.56 0.54
N LEU A 51 -7.72 2.23 1.69
CA LEU A 51 -8.06 3.64 1.87
C LEU A 51 -7.23 4.56 0.96
N ALA A 52 -5.94 4.28 0.78
CA ALA A 52 -5.09 5.00 -0.17
C ALA A 52 -5.58 4.78 -1.62
N THR A 53 -5.95 3.58 -2.00
CA THR A 53 -6.51 3.30 -3.34
C THR A 53 -7.78 4.13 -3.58
N TYR A 54 -8.70 4.12 -2.62
CA TYR A 54 -9.90 4.96 -2.66
C TYR A 54 -9.56 6.46 -2.73
N ALA A 55 -8.61 6.92 -1.93
CA ALA A 55 -8.18 8.32 -1.89
C ALA A 55 -7.54 8.76 -3.21
N SER A 56 -6.84 7.87 -3.92
CA SER A 56 -6.31 8.13 -5.27
C SER A 56 -7.45 8.35 -6.26
N ILE A 57 -8.39 7.42 -6.31
CA ILE A 57 -9.56 7.45 -7.22
C ILE A 57 -10.40 8.72 -6.97
N SER A 58 -10.58 9.05 -5.69
CA SER A 58 -11.37 10.20 -5.24
C SER A 58 -10.60 11.53 -5.23
N LEU A 59 -9.34 11.56 -5.67
CA LEU A 59 -8.47 12.76 -5.69
C LEU A 59 -8.41 13.48 -4.32
N LYS A 60 -8.29 12.70 -3.23
CA LYS A 60 -8.12 13.17 -1.85
C LYS A 60 -6.64 13.04 -1.41
N PRO A 61 -5.74 13.94 -1.85
CA PRO A 61 -4.29 13.75 -1.68
C PRO A 61 -3.83 13.68 -0.23
N LYS A 62 -4.45 14.45 0.69
CA LYS A 62 -4.10 14.40 2.12
C LYS A 62 -4.38 13.01 2.72
N LEU A 63 -5.56 12.45 2.42
CA LEU A 63 -5.94 11.12 2.87
C LEU A 63 -5.00 10.06 2.26
N LEU A 64 -4.68 10.19 0.96
CA LEU A 64 -3.73 9.30 0.29
C LEU A 64 -2.38 9.27 1.01
N ILE A 65 -1.83 10.44 1.32
CA ILE A 65 -0.54 10.58 2.01
C ILE A 65 -0.60 9.95 3.41
N ILE A 66 -1.64 10.27 4.19
CA ILE A 66 -1.81 9.73 5.55
C ILE A 66 -1.87 8.20 5.52
N CYS A 67 -2.69 7.63 4.63
CA CYS A 67 -2.81 6.18 4.50
C CYS A 67 -1.51 5.53 3.99
N SER A 68 -0.78 6.20 3.10
CA SER A 68 0.52 5.69 2.64
C SER A 68 1.55 5.67 3.77
N ILE A 69 1.60 6.72 4.61
CA ILE A 69 2.46 6.76 5.80
C ILE A 69 2.04 5.70 6.81
N TRP A 70 0.74 5.48 7.00
CA TRP A 70 0.24 4.45 7.91
C TRP A 70 0.67 3.04 7.47
N ALA A 71 0.78 2.76 6.17
CA ALA A 71 1.29 1.49 5.66
C ALA A 71 2.83 1.34 5.72
N LEU A 72 3.58 2.40 6.03
CA LEU A 72 5.05 2.36 6.03
C LEU A 72 5.66 1.51 7.15
N PRO A 73 5.23 1.55 8.44
CA PRO A 73 5.91 0.82 9.50
C PRO A 73 6.02 -0.68 9.24
N LEU A 74 4.92 -1.36 8.87
CA LEU A 74 4.96 -2.78 8.55
C LEU A 74 5.77 -3.06 7.28
N SER A 75 5.61 -2.24 6.25
CA SER A 75 6.30 -2.48 4.98
C SER A 75 7.81 -2.22 5.05
N LEU A 76 8.26 -1.28 5.91
CA LEU A 76 9.67 -1.07 6.24
C LEU A 76 10.23 -2.22 7.09
N TYR A 77 9.45 -2.76 8.01
CA TYR A 77 9.81 -3.99 8.72
C TYR A 77 10.01 -5.14 7.72
N CYS A 78 9.08 -5.36 6.78
CA CYS A 78 9.22 -6.37 5.73
C CYS A 78 10.39 -6.10 4.76
N LEU A 79 10.75 -4.84 4.52
CA LEU A 79 11.92 -4.50 3.70
C LEU A 79 13.22 -5.04 4.30
N ALA A 80 13.30 -5.11 5.63
CA ALA A 80 14.44 -5.68 6.35
C ALA A 80 14.44 -7.22 6.39
N THR A 81 13.39 -7.88 5.90
CA THR A 81 13.33 -9.35 5.83
C THR A 81 13.73 -9.86 4.43
N PRO A 82 14.39 -11.02 4.33
CA PRO A 82 14.69 -11.63 3.05
C PRO A 82 13.42 -12.14 2.35
N GLY A 83 13.47 -12.27 1.02
CA GLY A 83 12.39 -12.84 0.22
C GLY A 83 11.49 -11.82 -0.46
N LEU A 84 10.26 -12.24 -0.79
CA LEU A 84 9.28 -11.47 -1.56
C LEU A 84 8.57 -10.40 -0.72
N PHE A 85 8.47 -10.60 0.60
CA PHE A 85 7.84 -9.64 1.53
C PHE A 85 8.49 -8.26 1.48
N LYS A 86 9.80 -8.16 1.17
CA LYS A 86 10.48 -6.86 1.04
C LYS A 86 9.88 -5.93 -0.02
N TYR A 87 9.22 -6.48 -1.04
CA TYR A 87 8.62 -5.69 -2.11
C TYR A 87 7.31 -5.01 -1.70
N ILE A 88 6.74 -5.35 -0.53
CA ILE A 88 5.55 -4.72 0.03
C ILE A 88 5.75 -3.21 0.26
N VAL A 89 6.99 -2.75 0.48
CA VAL A 89 7.30 -1.31 0.63
C VAL A 89 7.03 -0.47 -0.62
N ILE A 90 7.03 -1.09 -1.81
CA ILE A 90 6.89 -0.38 -3.08
C ILE A 90 5.53 0.32 -3.19
N GLY A 91 4.46 -0.36 -2.76
CA GLY A 91 3.09 0.16 -2.82
C GLY A 91 2.91 1.48 -2.06
N PRO A 92 3.13 1.51 -0.73
CA PRO A 92 3.06 2.72 0.09
C PRO A 92 3.94 3.86 -0.44
N VAL A 93 5.17 3.57 -0.88
CA VAL A 93 6.09 4.59 -1.39
C VAL A 93 5.57 5.22 -2.69
N LEU A 94 5.12 4.41 -3.65
CA LEU A 94 4.56 4.93 -4.90
C LEU A 94 3.28 5.73 -4.66
N LEU A 95 2.39 5.24 -3.79
CA LEU A 95 1.18 5.94 -3.40
C LEU A 95 1.50 7.27 -2.71
N PHE A 96 2.48 7.32 -1.82
CA PHE A 96 2.94 8.56 -1.20
C PHE A 96 3.38 9.58 -2.26
N ILE A 97 4.22 9.16 -3.23
CA ILE A 97 4.69 10.02 -4.32
C ILE A 97 3.51 10.53 -5.17
N VAL A 98 2.55 9.67 -5.50
CA VAL A 98 1.33 10.05 -6.23
C VAL A 98 0.55 11.11 -5.43
N GLY A 99 0.44 10.96 -4.12
CA GLY A 99 -0.24 11.91 -3.24
C GLY A 99 0.39 13.28 -3.22
N VAL A 100 1.72 13.32 -3.08
CA VAL A 100 2.48 14.57 -3.15
C VAL A 100 2.29 15.25 -4.51
N LYS A 101 2.32 14.50 -5.62
CA LYS A 101 2.09 15.06 -6.96
C LYS A 101 0.65 15.58 -7.13
N ILE A 102 -0.36 14.86 -6.67
CA ILE A 102 -1.76 15.32 -6.72
C ILE A 102 -1.93 16.57 -5.84
N LEU A 103 -1.33 16.61 -4.65
CA LEU A 103 -1.39 17.76 -3.74
C LEU A 103 -0.79 19.02 -4.38
N LYS A 104 0.40 18.90 -5.00
CA LYS A 104 1.06 20.00 -5.70
C LYS A 104 0.22 20.52 -6.85
N ASN A 105 -0.31 19.64 -7.70
CA ASN A 105 -1.15 20.03 -8.83
C ASN A 105 -2.44 20.75 -8.39
N LYS A 106 -3.01 20.39 -7.24
CA LYS A 106 -4.23 21.04 -6.71
C LYS A 106 -3.97 22.43 -6.10
N ARG A 107 -2.72 22.78 -5.80
CA ARG A 107 -2.36 24.13 -5.29
C ARG A 107 -2.07 25.14 -6.41
N ILE A 108 -1.79 24.65 -7.62
CA ILE A 108 -1.41 25.48 -8.78
C ILE A 108 -2.62 25.77 -9.69
N SER A 109 -3.68 24.97 -9.58
CA SER A 109 -4.98 25.16 -10.25
C SER A 109 -5.97 25.87 -9.34
#